data_AF-A6V679-F1
#
_entry.id   AF-A6V679-F1
#
_cell.length_a   1.000
_cell.length_b   1.000
_cell.length_c   1.000
_cell.angle_alpha   90.00
_cell.angle_beta   90.00
_cell.angle_gamma   90.00
#
_symmetry.space_group_name_H-M   'P 1'
#
loop_
_entity.id
_entity.type
_entity.pdbx_description
1 polymer ?
#
loop_
_entity_poly.entity_id
_entity_poly.type
_entity_poly.pdbx_seq_one_letter_code
_entity_poly.pdbx_strand_id
1 'polypeptide(L)'
;MSRAINDPGNEDPGSLLETDADALLGDAAARAPQERCRRAAQSCIHACERYLALCAEASAEKRQHAGDCADLCRLGALLLERRSPWAPAACELAARYALACAERCDGGEPLERECAGGCRRFVEACRPLLPT
;
A
#
# COMPACT_ATOMS: atom_id res chain seq x y z
N MET A 1 71.31 -5.72 8.89
CA MET A 1 70.20 -6.27 8.09
C MET A 1 68.99 -6.39 9.00
N SER A 2 68.16 -5.35 9.06
CA SER A 2 67.00 -5.27 9.95
C SER A 2 65.82 -6.03 9.34
N ARG A 3 65.26 -6.99 10.08
CA ARG A 3 64.01 -7.69 9.72
C ARG A 3 62.84 -6.80 10.12
N ALA A 4 62.02 -6.40 9.15
CA ALA A 4 60.74 -5.76 9.39
C ALA A 4 59.76 -6.78 9.98
N ILE A 5 59.11 -6.40 11.07
CA ILE A 5 58.03 -7.12 11.75
C ILE A 5 56.73 -6.71 11.04
N ASN A 6 55.88 -7.68 10.71
CA ASN A 6 54.54 -7.46 10.14
C ASN A 6 53.66 -6.61 11.06
N ASP A 7 52.93 -5.67 10.49
CA ASP A 7 51.80 -5.00 11.13
C ASP A 7 50.51 -5.30 10.34
N PRO A 8 49.68 -6.27 10.77
CA PRO A 8 48.36 -6.49 10.22
C PRO A 8 47.36 -5.76 11.12
N GLY A 9 47.17 -4.47 10.89
CA GLY A 9 46.41 -3.66 11.83
C GLY A 9 45.94 -2.33 11.25
N ASN A 10 45.18 -2.36 10.15
CA ASN A 10 44.32 -1.22 9.82
C ASN A 10 43.10 -1.67 9.00
N GLU A 11 42.23 -2.48 9.61
CA GLU A 11 40.84 -2.55 9.15
C GLU A 11 40.13 -1.34 9.73
N ASP A 12 39.84 -0.38 8.85
CA ASP A 12 39.11 0.84 9.17
C ASP A 12 37.67 0.47 9.60
N PRO A 13 37.27 0.66 10.87
CA PRO A 13 35.94 0.30 11.34
C PRO A 13 34.85 1.22 10.77
N GLY A 14 35.22 2.29 10.05
CA GLY A 14 34.28 3.21 9.40
C GLY A 14 33.52 2.61 8.21
N SER A 15 34.06 1.58 7.55
CA SER A 15 33.49 1.07 6.29
C SER A 15 32.28 0.14 6.46
N LEU A 16 32.14 -0.52 7.62
CA LEU A 16 31.04 -1.46 7.87
C LEU A 16 29.74 -0.76 8.30
N LEU A 17 29.85 0.42 8.93
CA LEU A 17 28.67 1.17 9.39
C LEU A 17 27.97 1.95 8.27
N GLU A 18 28.73 2.44 7.27
CA GLU A 18 28.16 3.18 6.14
C GLU A 18 27.38 2.27 5.18
N THR A 19 27.84 1.03 5.00
CA THR A 19 27.19 0.04 4.13
C THR A 19 25.86 -0.46 4.71
N ASP A 20 25.76 -0.62 6.03
CA ASP A 20 24.52 -0.98 6.72
C ASP A 20 23.49 0.17 6.68
N ALA A 21 23.94 1.42 6.82
CA ALA A 21 23.06 2.59 6.74
C ALA A 21 22.46 2.77 5.34
N ASP A 22 23.27 2.65 4.29
CA ASP A 22 22.82 2.74 2.90
C ASP A 22 21.89 1.58 2.53
N ALA A 23 22.16 0.36 3.01
CA ALA A 23 21.28 -0.79 2.82
C ALA A 23 19.91 -0.61 3.52
N LEU A 24 19.91 -0.09 4.75
CA LEU A 24 18.69 0.23 5.49
C LEU A 24 17.88 1.35 4.83
N LEU A 25 18.55 2.38 4.30
CA LEU A 25 17.92 3.47 3.56
C LEU A 25 17.33 2.99 2.22
N GLY A 26 18.05 2.14 1.49
CA GLY A 26 17.57 1.52 0.24
C GLY A 26 16.33 0.65 0.46
N ASP A 27 16.33 -0.15 1.53
CA ASP A 27 15.21 -1.01 1.93
C ASP A 27 14.00 -0.18 2.41
N ALA A 28 14.21 0.91 3.15
CA ALA A 28 13.14 1.84 3.53
C ALA A 28 12.51 2.54 2.31
N ALA A 29 13.34 3.00 1.35
CA ALA A 29 12.87 3.64 0.12
C ALA A 29 12.07 2.65 -0.76
N ALA A 30 12.53 1.41 -0.88
CA ALA A 30 11.82 0.35 -1.62
C ALA A 30 10.47 -0.04 -0.97
N ARG A 31 10.33 0.12 0.35
CA ARG A 31 9.10 -0.19 1.11
C ARG A 31 8.08 0.95 1.11
N ALA A 32 8.51 2.18 0.84
CA ALA A 32 7.65 3.35 0.90
C ALA A 32 6.38 3.23 0.00
N PRO A 33 6.44 2.69 -1.23
CA PRO A 33 5.24 2.46 -2.04
C PRO A 33 4.26 1.45 -1.42
N GLN A 34 4.76 0.35 -0.86
CA GLN A 34 3.92 -0.69 -0.24
C GLN A 34 3.20 -0.16 0.99
N GLU A 35 3.92 0.58 1.85
CA GLU A 35 3.34 1.19 3.05
C GLU A 35 2.30 2.27 2.70
N ARG A 36 2.55 3.09 1.68
CA ARG A 36 1.56 4.06 1.17
C ARG A 36 0.30 3.36 0.67
N CYS A 37 0.46 2.29 -0.12
CA CYS A 37 -0.67 1.50 -0.61
C CYS A 37 -1.46 0.86 0.53
N ARG A 38 -0.79 0.31 1.53
CA ARG A 38 -1.41 -0.29 2.72
C ARG A 38 -2.27 0.73 3.48
N ARG A 39 -1.74 1.93 3.72
CA ARG A 39 -2.49 3.03 4.36
C ARG A 39 -3.67 3.48 3.52
N ALA A 40 -3.50 3.58 2.21
CA ALA A 40 -4.59 3.94 1.30
C ALA A 40 -5.69 2.88 1.28
N ALA A 41 -5.34 1.59 1.30
CA ALA A 41 -6.27 0.47 1.42
C ALA A 41 -7.07 0.57 2.73
N GLN A 42 -6.40 0.80 3.87
CA GLN A 42 -7.07 0.99 5.15
C GLN A 42 -8.05 2.16 5.13
N SER A 43 -7.66 3.32 4.58
CA SER A 43 -8.56 4.46 4.43
C SER A 43 -9.74 4.15 3.50
N CYS A 44 -9.52 3.39 2.43
CA CYS A 44 -10.58 2.94 1.53
C CYS A 44 -11.58 2.03 2.24
N ILE A 45 -11.11 1.06 3.03
CA ILE A 45 -11.96 0.15 3.83
C ILE A 45 -12.88 0.98 4.74
N HIS A 46 -12.33 1.91 5.52
CA HIS A 46 -13.13 2.74 6.43
C HIS A 46 -14.17 3.58 5.67
N ALA A 47 -13.83 4.11 4.49
CA ALA A 47 -14.77 4.89 3.68
C ALA A 47 -15.91 4.02 3.15
N CYS A 48 -15.61 2.83 2.63
CA CYS A 48 -16.61 1.87 2.15
C CYS A 48 -17.51 1.37 3.30
N GLU A 49 -16.94 1.01 4.46
CA GLU A 49 -17.71 0.53 5.62
C GLU A 49 -18.62 1.64 6.18
N ARG A 50 -18.14 2.89 6.26
CA ARG A 50 -18.96 4.03 6.65
C ARG A 50 -20.07 4.31 5.65
N TYR A 51 -19.79 4.20 4.35
CA TYR A 51 -20.80 4.33 3.30
C TYR A 51 -21.90 3.27 3.46
N LEU A 52 -21.52 2.01 3.66
CA LEU A 52 -22.46 0.90 3.86
C LEU A 52 -23.33 1.07 5.11
N ALA A 53 -22.74 1.56 6.20
CA ALA A 53 -23.43 1.71 7.47
C ALA A 53 -24.39 2.91 7.49
N LEU A 54 -24.05 4.00 6.78
CA LEU A 54 -24.70 5.30 6.98
C LEU A 54 -25.43 5.84 5.75
N CYS A 55 -25.15 5.36 4.54
CA CYS A 55 -25.83 5.82 3.33
C CYS A 55 -27.17 5.08 3.16
N ALA A 56 -28.26 5.70 3.61
CA ALA A 56 -29.60 5.12 3.54
C ALA A 56 -30.05 4.85 2.10
N GLU A 57 -29.76 5.77 1.18
CA GLU A 57 -30.20 5.74 -0.22
C GLU A 57 -29.36 4.84 -1.13
N ALA A 58 -28.35 4.13 -0.60
CA ALA A 58 -27.53 3.22 -1.39
C ALA A 58 -28.37 2.06 -1.95
N SER A 59 -28.35 1.87 -3.27
CA SER A 59 -28.96 0.69 -3.88
C SER A 59 -28.25 -0.59 -3.46
N ALA A 60 -28.90 -1.75 -3.63
CA ALA A 60 -28.27 -3.05 -3.36
C ALA A 60 -26.98 -3.23 -4.19
N GLU A 61 -26.96 -2.78 -5.45
CA GLU A 61 -25.76 -2.82 -6.30
C GLU A 61 -24.64 -1.95 -5.73
N LYS A 62 -24.91 -0.71 -5.30
CA LYS A 62 -23.89 0.16 -4.69
C LYS A 62 -23.34 -0.46 -3.39
N ARG A 63 -24.21 -1.05 -2.55
CA ARG A 63 -23.79 -1.75 -1.33
C ARG A 63 -22.91 -2.95 -1.64
N GLN A 64 -23.25 -3.74 -2.66
CA GLN A 64 -22.40 -4.87 -3.09
C GLN A 64 -21.01 -4.37 -3.51
N HIS A 65 -20.93 -3.30 -4.31
CA HIS A 65 -19.66 -2.72 -4.74
C HIS A 65 -18.79 -2.24 -3.58
N ALA A 66 -19.37 -1.49 -2.64
CA ALA A 66 -18.62 -1.01 -1.48
C ALA A 66 -18.19 -2.16 -0.55
N GLY A 67 -19.03 -3.19 -0.38
CA GLY A 67 -18.70 -4.38 0.40
C GLY A 67 -17.53 -5.17 -0.20
N ASP A 68 -17.65 -5.55 -1.47
CA ASP A 68 -16.61 -6.30 -2.18
C ASP A 68 -15.30 -5.50 -2.27
N CYS A 69 -15.40 -4.18 -2.49
CA CYS A 69 -14.23 -3.31 -2.51
C CYS A 69 -13.52 -3.29 -1.14
N ALA A 70 -14.26 -3.21 -0.03
CA ALA A 70 -13.68 -3.24 1.30
C ALA A 70 -12.95 -4.58 1.58
N ASP A 71 -13.55 -5.71 1.21
CA ASP A 71 -12.95 -7.03 1.43
C ASP A 71 -11.71 -7.26 0.54
N LEU A 72 -11.74 -6.82 -0.72
CA LEU A 72 -10.57 -6.87 -1.60
C LEU A 72 -9.44 -5.97 -1.10
N CYS A 73 -9.75 -4.76 -0.63
CA CYS A 73 -8.77 -3.87 0.01
C CYS A 73 -8.20 -4.50 1.29
N ARG A 74 -9.01 -5.23 2.07
CA ARG A 74 -8.58 -5.94 3.29
C ARG A 74 -7.60 -7.05 2.96
N LEU A 75 -7.86 -7.84 1.91
CA LEU A 75 -6.92 -8.85 1.41
C LEU A 75 -5.62 -8.19 0.92
N GLY A 76 -5.70 -7.13 0.12
CA GLY A 76 -4.54 -6.38 -0.36
C GLY A 76 -3.68 -5.85 0.80
N ALA A 77 -4.31 -5.21 1.79
CA ALA A 77 -3.62 -4.71 2.98
C ALA A 77 -2.94 -5.84 3.78
N LEU A 78 -3.59 -6.99 3.94
CA LEU A 78 -3.04 -8.16 4.64
C LEU A 78 -1.80 -8.72 3.94
N LEU A 79 -1.78 -8.71 2.62
CA LEU A 79 -0.64 -9.19 1.82
C LEU A 79 0.50 -8.17 1.81
N LEU A 80 0.19 -6.87 1.77
CA LEU A 80 1.19 -5.80 1.89
C LEU A 80 1.87 -5.81 3.26
N GLU A 81 1.11 -5.99 4.34
CA GLU A 81 1.62 -6.03 5.71
C GLU A 81 2.64 -7.16 5.92
N ARG A 82 2.37 -8.35 5.37
CA ARG A 82 3.28 -9.50 5.42
C ARG A 82 4.34 -9.50 4.31
N ARG A 83 4.40 -8.45 3.48
CA ARG A 83 5.34 -8.33 2.35
C ARG A 83 5.27 -9.52 1.40
N SER A 84 4.06 -9.98 1.10
CA SER A 84 3.85 -11.11 0.20
C SER A 84 4.28 -10.75 -1.22
N PRO A 85 4.98 -11.65 -1.95
CA PRO A 85 5.26 -11.46 -3.37
C PRO A 85 3.99 -11.43 -4.23
N TRP A 86 2.84 -11.88 -3.70
CA TRP A 86 1.54 -11.83 -4.36
C TRP A 86 0.74 -10.56 -4.06
N ALA A 87 1.28 -9.65 -3.24
CA ALA A 87 0.61 -8.38 -2.93
C ALA A 87 0.30 -7.55 -4.19
N PRO A 88 1.22 -7.41 -5.18
CA PRO A 88 0.92 -6.70 -6.44
C PRO A 88 -0.31 -7.22 -7.18
N ALA A 89 -0.45 -8.53 -7.33
CA ALA A 89 -1.59 -9.15 -8.02
C ALA A 89 -2.91 -8.92 -7.27
N ALA A 90 -2.89 -8.99 -5.94
CA ALA A 90 -4.07 -8.66 -5.13
C ALA A 90 -4.41 -7.16 -5.22
N CYS A 91 -3.41 -6.28 -5.18
CA CYS A 91 -3.58 -4.84 -5.37
C CYS A 91 -4.13 -4.49 -6.76
N GLU A 92 -3.77 -5.24 -7.80
CA GLU A 92 -4.31 -5.07 -9.16
C GLU A 92 -5.81 -5.34 -9.19
N LEU A 93 -6.24 -6.50 -8.68
CA LEU A 93 -7.66 -6.86 -8.62
C LEU A 93 -8.44 -5.87 -7.75
N ALA A 94 -7.91 -5.54 -6.58
CA ALA A 94 -8.53 -4.59 -5.67
C ALA A 94 -8.65 -3.20 -6.31
N ALA A 95 -7.62 -2.71 -7.02
CA ALA A 95 -7.67 -1.42 -7.71
C ALA A 95 -8.72 -1.38 -8.81
N ARG A 96 -8.89 -2.48 -9.58
CA ARG A 96 -9.93 -2.59 -10.60
C ARG A 96 -11.33 -2.47 -10.00
N TYR A 97 -11.59 -3.17 -8.90
CA TYR A 97 -12.87 -3.08 -8.20
C TYR A 97 -13.06 -1.75 -7.47
N ALA A 98 -12.00 -1.16 -6.91
CA ALA A 98 -12.06 0.15 -6.29
C ALA A 98 -12.43 1.23 -7.31
N LEU A 99 -11.86 1.19 -8.52
CA LEU A 99 -12.25 2.11 -9.60
C LEU A 99 -13.73 1.95 -9.96
N ALA A 100 -14.20 0.71 -10.17
CA ALA A 100 -15.60 0.44 -10.47
C ALA A 100 -16.55 0.87 -9.31
N CYS A 101 -16.13 0.65 -8.07
CA CYS A 101 -16.84 1.11 -6.88
C CYS A 101 -16.90 2.64 -6.84
N ALA A 102 -15.80 3.33 -7.15
CA ALA A 102 -15.77 4.79 -7.20
C ALA A 102 -16.74 5.31 -8.25
N GLU A 103 -16.71 4.78 -9.47
CA GLU A 103 -17.58 5.22 -10.57
C GLU A 103 -19.07 5.01 -10.27
N ARG A 104 -19.44 3.90 -9.61
CA ARG A 104 -20.83 3.58 -9.28
C ARG A 104 -21.33 4.26 -8.01
N CYS A 105 -20.47 4.48 -7.01
CA CYS A 105 -20.88 5.00 -5.70
C CYS A 105 -20.68 6.52 -5.57
N ASP A 106 -20.00 7.18 -6.51
CA ASP A 106 -19.89 8.64 -6.51
C ASP A 106 -21.25 9.31 -6.71
N GLY A 107 -21.41 10.50 -6.14
CA GLY A 107 -22.68 11.20 -6.13
C GLY A 107 -22.69 12.50 -5.32
N GLY A 108 -23.90 12.99 -5.06
CA GLY A 108 -24.15 14.29 -4.44
C GLY A 108 -24.00 14.31 -2.93
N GLU A 109 -23.99 13.15 -2.27
CA GLU A 109 -23.93 13.07 -0.81
C GLU A 109 -22.48 13.06 -0.28
N PRO A 110 -22.23 13.58 0.93
CA PRO A 110 -20.88 13.57 1.52
C PRO A 110 -20.27 12.17 1.64
N LEU A 111 -21.07 11.16 2.02
CA LEU A 111 -20.62 9.78 2.16
C LEU A 111 -20.27 9.14 0.80
N GLU A 112 -21.02 9.47 -0.26
CA GLU A 112 -20.75 9.02 -1.63
C GLU A 112 -19.40 9.55 -2.12
N ARG A 113 -19.16 10.86 -1.95
CA ARG A 113 -17.87 11.50 -2.30
C ARG A 113 -16.72 10.95 -1.48
N GLU A 114 -16.93 10.71 -0.18
CA GLU A 114 -15.90 10.14 0.70
C GLU A 114 -15.51 8.73 0.26
N CYS A 115 -16.50 7.87 -0.03
CA CYS A 115 -16.30 6.52 -0.53
C CYS A 115 -15.55 6.53 -1.86
N ALA A 116 -16.07 7.25 -2.87
CA ALA A 116 -15.45 7.32 -4.18
C ALA A 116 -14.03 7.92 -4.11
N GLY A 117 -13.83 8.96 -3.30
CA GLY A 117 -12.51 9.55 -3.07
C GLY A 117 -11.53 8.60 -2.39
N GLY A 118 -12.00 7.80 -1.43
CA GLY A 118 -11.20 6.74 -0.78
C GLY A 118 -10.71 5.70 -1.79
N CYS A 119 -11.61 5.22 -2.63
CA CYS A 119 -11.32 4.27 -3.71
C CYS A 119 -10.30 4.84 -4.71
N ARG A 120 -10.51 6.07 -5.22
CA ARG A 120 -9.59 6.69 -6.18
C ARG A 120 -8.19 6.87 -5.60
N ARG A 121 -8.06 7.30 -4.34
CA ARG A 121 -6.76 7.41 -3.65
C ARG A 121 -6.06 6.06 -3.51
N PHE A 122 -6.81 4.99 -3.25
CA PHE A 122 -6.25 3.64 -3.22
C PHE A 122 -5.74 3.20 -4.60
N VAL A 123 -6.50 3.42 -5.67
CA VAL A 123 -6.07 3.13 -7.05
C VAL A 123 -4.74 3.84 -7.38
N GLU A 124 -4.63 5.12 -7.04
CA GLU A 124 -3.38 5.87 -7.21
C GLU A 124 -2.20 5.27 -6.46
N ALA A 125 -2.43 4.81 -5.22
CA ALA A 125 -1.41 4.20 -4.39
C ALA A 125 -0.98 2.80 -4.89
N CYS A 126 -1.84 2.09 -5.63
CA CYS A 126 -1.50 0.80 -6.26
C CYS A 126 -0.56 0.96 -7.45
N ARG A 127 -0.66 2.05 -8.24
CA ARG A 127 0.12 2.25 -9.48
C ARG A 127 1.61 1.88 -9.42
N PRO A 128 2.40 2.33 -8.42
CA PRO A 128 3.82 1.99 -8.36
C PRO A 128 4.12 0.53 -8.00
N LEU A 129 3.11 -0.26 -7.63
CA LEU A 129 3.26 -1.69 -7.28
C LEU A 129 2.87 -2.62 -8.42
N LEU A 130 2.11 -2.12 -9.40
CA LEU A 130 1.57 -2.95 -10.47
C LEU A 130 2.66 -3.27 -11.50
N PRO A 131 2.68 -4.50 -12.04
CA PRO A 131 3.56 -4.82 -13.14
C PRO A 131 3.24 -3.92 -14.35
N THR A 132 4.27 -3.30 -14.92
CA THR A 132 4.20 -2.55 -16.18
C THR A 132 4.16 -3.48 -17.39
#